data_AF-A0A0F7NAX9-F1
#
_entry.id   AF-A0A0F7NAX9-F1
#
_cell.length_a   1.000
_cell.length_b   1.000
_cell.length_c   1.000
_cell.angle_alpha   90.00
_cell.angle_beta   90.00
_cell.angle_gamma   90.00
#
_symmetry.space_group_name_H-M   'P 1'
#
loop_
_entity.id
_entity.type
_entity.pdbx_description
1 polymer ?
#
loop_
_entity_poly.entity_id
_entity_poly.type
_entity_poly.pdbx_seq_one_letter_code
_entity_poly.pdbx_strand_id
1 'polypeptide(L)'
;MPAGQYLDLAIRVLLGVVFATALVSKLRPADFREFVETTGALLPAGLRPRRRPLGIAYLLCEAAIVLLVAVPPAVPAGMALAAGVLLVLAVAISRKERRGGHVLCRCFGAGTAPLGRPHLVRNVVLAGLAVTGLAANTLGPGGDVDSAAAVISAVAGGLFCALLVIRFDDLLSLFAPTPASRHQDPAGSGW
;
A
#
# COMPACT_ATOMS: atom_id res chain seq x y z
N MET A 1 27.10 -15.40 0.90
CA MET A 1 26.99 -14.02 0.39
C MET A 1 25.96 -13.27 1.23
N PRO A 2 26.33 -12.15 1.87
CA PRO A 2 25.45 -11.38 2.77
C PRO A 2 24.34 -10.59 2.04
N ALA A 3 24.28 -10.66 0.70
CA ALA A 3 23.31 -9.94 -0.14
C ALA A 3 21.84 -10.16 0.26
N GLY A 4 21.49 -11.35 0.74
CA GLY A 4 20.12 -11.66 1.19
C GLY A 4 19.67 -10.83 2.39
N GLN A 5 20.59 -10.49 3.30
CA GLN A 5 20.28 -9.72 4.51
C GLN A 5 20.11 -8.23 4.23
N TYR A 6 20.92 -7.67 3.33
CA TYR A 6 20.75 -6.29 2.88
C TYR A 6 19.44 -6.12 2.10
N LEU A 7 19.07 -7.11 1.29
CA LEU A 7 17.81 -7.12 0.58
C LEU A 7 16.61 -7.24 1.54
N ASP A 8 16.67 -8.15 2.52
CA ASP A 8 15.66 -8.25 3.58
C ASP A 8 15.51 -6.90 4.31
N LEU A 9 16.62 -6.30 4.75
CA LEU A 9 16.60 -5.01 5.43
C LEU A 9 15.98 -3.89 4.58
N ALA A 10 16.32 -3.82 3.29
CA ALA A 10 15.74 -2.83 2.38
C ALA A 10 14.22 -3.03 2.21
N ILE A 11 13.76 -4.27 2.04
CA ILE A 11 12.33 -4.62 1.92
C ILE A 11 11.60 -4.31 3.23
N ARG A 12 12.25 -4.58 4.36
CA ARG A 12 11.73 -4.36 5.71
C ARG A 12 11.51 -2.87 5.98
N VAL A 13 12.48 -2.03 5.62
CA VAL A 13 12.37 -0.56 5.67
C VAL A 13 11.27 -0.08 4.74
N LEU A 14 11.24 -0.57 3.50
CA LEU A 14 10.22 -0.23 2.51
C LEU A 14 8.81 -0.47 3.03
N LEU A 15 8.51 -1.71 3.45
CA LEU A 15 7.19 -2.10 3.92
C LEU A 15 6.84 -1.41 5.24
N GLY A 16 7.79 -1.33 6.18
CA GLY A 16 7.59 -0.65 7.45
C GLY A 16 7.17 0.80 7.26
N VAL A 17 7.86 1.56 6.41
CA VAL A 17 7.55 2.98 6.13
C VAL A 17 6.21 3.12 5.41
N VAL A 18 5.92 2.27 4.42
CA VAL A 18 4.65 2.31 3.67
C VAL A 18 3.46 2.04 4.60
N PHE A 19 3.53 0.98 5.41
CA PHE A 19 2.46 0.63 6.36
C PHE A 19 2.35 1.62 7.51
N ALA A 20 3.46 2.15 8.02
CA ALA A 20 3.43 3.22 9.03
C ALA A 20 2.78 4.49 8.50
N THR A 21 3.09 4.89 7.27
CA THR A 21 2.46 6.06 6.63
C THR A 21 0.96 5.84 6.46
N ALA A 22 0.56 4.65 6.02
CA ALA A 22 -0.84 4.27 5.89
C ALA A 22 -1.58 4.26 7.25
N LEU A 23 -0.93 3.79 8.31
CA LEU A 23 -1.47 3.79 9.66
C LEU A 23 -1.66 5.22 10.18
N VAL A 24 -0.62 6.05 10.07
CA VAL A 24 -0.62 7.46 10.52
C VAL A 24 -1.70 8.27 9.81
N SER A 25 -1.92 8.04 8.51
CA SER A 25 -2.99 8.70 7.75
C SER A 25 -4.41 8.29 8.17
N LYS A 26 -4.57 7.33 9.10
CA LYS A 26 -5.86 6.84 9.61
C LYS A 26 -6.03 7.01 11.11
N LEU A 27 -5.10 7.69 11.79
CA LEU A 27 -5.18 7.92 13.24
C LEU A 27 -6.29 8.92 13.61
N ARG A 28 -6.68 9.80 12.69
CA ARG A 28 -7.77 10.75 12.93
C ARG A 28 -9.12 10.05 12.71
N PRO A 29 -10.11 10.24 13.61
CA PRO A 29 -11.43 9.62 13.46
C PRO A 29 -12.18 10.02 12.19
N ALA A 30 -11.95 11.22 11.66
CA ALA A 30 -12.55 11.68 10.41
C ALA A 30 -12.02 10.85 9.23
N ASP A 31 -10.70 10.78 9.08
CA ASP A 31 -10.01 10.04 8.02
C ASP A 31 -10.35 8.53 8.09
N PHE A 32 -10.45 7.97 9.31
CA PHE A 32 -10.85 6.59 9.49
C PHE A 32 -12.31 6.32 9.06
N ARG A 33 -13.25 7.21 9.38
CA ARG A 33 -14.64 7.08 8.93
C ARG A 33 -14.74 7.11 7.42
N GLU A 34 -14.05 8.06 6.79
CA GLU A 34 -14.02 8.18 5.33
C GLU A 34 -13.38 6.95 4.67
N PHE A 35 -12.32 6.40 5.27
CA PHE A 35 -11.72 5.13 4.85
C PHE A 35 -12.72 3.97 4.92
N VAL A 36 -13.46 3.84 6.02
CA VAL A 36 -14.47 2.77 6.21
C VAL A 36 -15.61 2.89 5.20
N GLU A 37 -16.04 4.12 4.88
CA GLU A 37 -17.08 4.38 3.90
C GLU A 37 -16.62 4.03 2.49
N THR A 38 -15.44 4.50 2.09
CA THR A 38 -14.84 4.26 0.77
C THR A 38 -14.54 2.78 0.57
N THR A 39 -13.93 2.12 1.56
CA THR A 39 -13.62 0.69 1.53
C THR A 39 -14.88 -0.17 1.61
N GLY A 40 -15.91 0.31 2.32
CA GLY A 40 -17.22 -0.32 2.34
C GLY A 40 -17.85 -0.46 0.94
N ALA A 41 -17.53 0.43 -0.01
CA ALA A 41 -17.98 0.35 -1.38
C ALA A 41 -17.29 -0.76 -2.20
N LEU A 42 -16.11 -1.22 -1.75
CA LEU A 42 -15.36 -2.36 -2.31
C LEU A 42 -15.91 -3.70 -1.81
N LEU A 43 -16.61 -3.71 -0.66
CA LEU A 43 -17.13 -4.95 -0.07
C LEU A 43 -18.35 -5.48 -0.85
N PRO A 44 -18.47 -6.82 -0.96
CA PRO A 44 -19.71 -7.47 -1.39
C PRO A 44 -20.91 -7.02 -0.55
N ALA A 45 -22.12 -7.01 -1.13
CA ALA A 45 -23.33 -6.52 -0.47
C ALA A 45 -23.57 -7.14 0.92
N GLY A 46 -23.35 -8.45 1.06
CA GLY A 46 -23.50 -9.17 2.34
C GLY A 46 -22.47 -8.82 3.42
N LEU A 47 -21.34 -8.20 3.06
CA LEU A 47 -20.29 -7.78 4.00
C LEU A 47 -20.33 -6.28 4.32
N ARG A 48 -21.16 -5.49 3.62
CA ARG A 48 -21.33 -4.05 3.89
C ARG A 48 -21.75 -3.70 5.32
N PRO A 49 -22.60 -4.49 6.02
CA PRO A 49 -22.90 -4.25 7.43
C PRO A 49 -21.66 -4.37 8.32
N ARG A 50 -20.67 -5.17 7.89
CA ARG A 50 -19.41 -5.42 8.60
C ARG A 50 -18.27 -4.48 8.18
N ARG A 51 -18.56 -3.39 7.44
CA ARG A 51 -17.51 -2.45 6.97
C ARG A 51 -16.67 -1.86 8.10
N ARG A 52 -17.30 -1.49 9.23
CA ARG A 52 -16.62 -0.91 10.39
C ARG A 52 -15.69 -1.91 11.09
N PRO A 53 -16.15 -3.12 11.49
CA PRO A 53 -15.26 -4.10 12.09
C PRO A 53 -14.15 -4.56 11.14
N LEU A 54 -14.42 -4.66 9.82
CA LEU A 54 -13.38 -4.97 8.83
C LEU A 54 -12.35 -3.84 8.69
N GLY A 55 -12.79 -2.58 8.74
CA GLY A 55 -11.87 -1.43 8.74
C GLY A 55 -11.01 -1.38 10.00
N ILE A 56 -11.56 -1.70 11.18
CA ILE A 56 -10.79 -1.81 12.43
C ILE A 56 -9.79 -2.97 12.32
N ALA A 57 -10.24 -4.14 11.84
CA ALA A 57 -9.36 -5.28 11.65
C ALA A 57 -8.20 -4.95 10.71
N TYR A 58 -8.47 -4.24 9.61
CA TYR A 58 -7.44 -3.77 8.69
C TYR A 58 -6.45 -2.81 9.37
N LEU A 59 -6.94 -1.84 10.15
CA LEU A 59 -6.08 -0.91 10.91
C LEU A 59 -5.19 -1.65 11.92
N LEU A 60 -5.74 -2.66 12.60
CA LEU A 60 -4.99 -3.52 13.51
C LEU A 60 -3.93 -4.34 12.76
N CYS A 61 -4.23 -4.83 11.55
CA CYS A 61 -3.23 -5.47 10.70
C CYS A 61 -2.12 -4.49 10.30
N GLU A 62 -2.43 -3.24 9.94
CA GLU A 62 -1.41 -2.22 9.63
C GLU A 62 -0.49 -1.99 10.83
N ALA A 63 -1.05 -1.82 12.03
CA ALA A 63 -0.28 -1.67 13.26
C ALA A 63 0.57 -2.92 13.58
N ALA A 64 -0.02 -4.12 13.45
CA ALA A 64 0.70 -5.36 13.67
C ALA A 64 1.86 -5.54 12.69
N ILE A 65 1.68 -5.23 11.40
CA ILE A 65 2.76 -5.28 10.40
C ILE A 65 3.91 -4.37 10.82
N VAL A 66 3.64 -3.11 11.18
CA VAL A 66 4.68 -2.15 11.59
C VAL A 66 5.47 -2.69 12.79
N LEU A 67 4.79 -3.24 13.79
CA LEU A 67 5.44 -3.79 14.99
C LEU A 67 6.22 -5.07 14.70
N LEU A 68 5.65 -6.02 13.96
CA LEU A 68 6.28 -7.30 13.62
C LEU A 68 7.51 -7.08 12.72
N VAL A 69 7.41 -6.15 11.78
CA VAL A 69 8.53 -5.74 10.92
C VAL A 69 9.55 -4.92 11.72
N ALA A 70 9.27 -4.34 12.88
CA ALA A 70 10.29 -3.67 13.70
C ALA A 70 11.13 -4.66 14.54
N VAL A 71 10.59 -5.83 14.88
CA VAL A 71 11.22 -6.78 15.82
C VAL A 71 11.86 -7.96 15.04
N PRO A 72 13.20 -8.13 15.05
CA PRO A 72 13.91 -9.12 14.24
C PRO A 72 13.35 -10.56 14.26
N PRO A 73 13.03 -11.17 15.42
CA PRO A 73 12.45 -12.52 15.43
C PRO A 73 11.03 -12.61 14.86
N ALA A 74 10.33 -11.48 14.73
CA ALA A 74 8.95 -11.41 14.26
C ALA A 74 8.81 -11.02 12.77
N VAL A 75 9.92 -10.73 12.09
CA VAL A 75 9.94 -10.29 10.69
C VAL A 75 9.22 -11.24 9.75
N PRO A 76 9.42 -12.57 9.81
CA PRO A 76 8.73 -13.48 8.90
C PRO A 76 7.22 -13.37 8.99
N ALA A 77 6.68 -13.24 10.23
CA ALA A 77 5.26 -13.06 10.47
C ALA A 77 4.76 -11.71 9.94
N GLY A 78 5.53 -10.63 10.13
CA GLY A 78 5.23 -9.32 9.58
C GLY A 78 5.19 -9.30 8.05
N MET A 79 6.16 -9.93 7.40
CA MET A 79 6.23 -10.07 5.93
C MET A 79 5.07 -10.89 5.39
N ALA A 80 4.75 -12.02 6.02
CA ALA A 80 3.63 -12.87 5.63
C ALA A 80 2.28 -12.13 5.77
N LEU A 81 2.09 -11.41 6.88
CA LEU A 81 0.90 -10.60 7.10
C LEU A 81 0.78 -9.47 6.08
N ALA A 82 1.89 -8.76 5.79
CA ALA A 82 1.94 -7.72 4.77
C ALA A 82 1.57 -8.27 3.39
N ALA A 83 2.16 -9.39 2.98
CA ALA A 83 1.85 -10.05 1.72
C ALA A 83 0.36 -10.42 1.63
N GLY A 84 -0.19 -11.02 2.69
CA GLY A 84 -1.60 -11.41 2.76
C GLY A 84 -2.53 -10.20 2.63
N VAL A 85 -2.29 -9.13 3.38
CA VAL A 85 -3.08 -7.90 3.33
C VAL A 85 -3.03 -7.26 1.93
N LEU A 86 -1.83 -7.17 1.34
CA LEU A 86 -1.64 -6.61 -0.01
C LEU A 86 -2.37 -7.43 -1.09
N LEU A 87 -2.32 -8.76 -1.00
CA LEU A 87 -3.01 -9.66 -1.93
C LEU A 87 -4.53 -9.57 -1.78
N VAL A 88 -5.06 -9.55 -0.55
CA VAL A 88 -6.50 -9.37 -0.31
C VAL A 88 -6.97 -8.05 -0.91
N LEU A 89 -6.21 -6.98 -0.72
CA LEU A 89 -6.51 -5.67 -1.29
C LEU A 89 -6.46 -5.69 -2.83
N ALA A 90 -5.43 -6.33 -3.43
CA ALA A 90 -5.34 -6.50 -4.88
C ALA A 90 -6.53 -7.29 -5.46
N VAL A 91 -6.97 -8.36 -4.77
CA VAL A 91 -8.15 -9.14 -5.17
C VAL A 91 -9.43 -8.31 -5.04
N ALA A 92 -9.60 -7.54 -3.96
CA ALA A 92 -10.76 -6.66 -3.80
C ALA A 92 -10.86 -5.61 -4.91
N ILE A 93 -9.73 -4.98 -5.25
CA ILE A 93 -9.62 -4.00 -6.34
C ILE A 93 -9.95 -4.65 -7.68
N SER A 94 -9.32 -5.78 -8.02
CA SER A 94 -9.55 -6.47 -9.30
C SER A 94 -11.00 -6.90 -9.50
N ARG A 95 -11.66 -7.38 -8.44
CA ARG A 95 -13.08 -7.76 -8.48
C ARG A 95 -13.99 -6.58 -8.73
N LYS A 96 -13.64 -5.40 -8.21
CA LYS A 96 -14.45 -4.18 -8.39
C LYS A 96 -14.25 -3.59 -9.79
N GLU A 97 -13.03 -3.54 -10.28
CA GLU A 97 -12.69 -3.09 -11.63
C GLU A 97 -13.40 -3.94 -12.70
N ARG A 98 -13.36 -5.28 -12.54
CA ARG A 98 -14.10 -6.22 -13.41
C ARG A 98 -15.61 -6.03 -13.40
N ARG A 99 -16.16 -5.35 -12.39
CA ARG A 99 -17.60 -5.04 -12.25
C ARG A 99 -17.92 -3.60 -12.70
N GLY A 100 -16.99 -2.90 -13.35
CA GLY A 100 -17.19 -1.55 -13.90
C GLY A 100 -17.33 -0.45 -12.83
N GLY A 101 -16.94 -0.72 -11.58
CA GLY A 101 -17.07 0.25 -10.50
C GLY A 101 -15.82 1.11 -10.35
N HIS A 102 -15.93 2.41 -10.62
CA HIS A 102 -14.91 3.38 -10.22
C HIS A 102 -15.02 3.62 -8.71
N VAL A 103 -13.99 3.26 -7.95
CA VAL A 103 -13.87 3.58 -6.53
C VAL A 103 -12.59 4.40 -6.36
N LEU A 104 -12.51 5.27 -5.36
CA LEU A 104 -11.29 6.02 -5.07
C LEU A 104 -10.38 5.20 -4.13
N CYS A 105 -9.08 5.12 -4.41
CA CYS A 105 -8.13 4.43 -3.54
C CYS A 105 -7.65 5.36 -2.43
N ARG A 106 -8.21 5.27 -1.22
CA ARG A 106 -7.77 6.05 -0.05
C ARG A 106 -6.88 5.29 0.92
N CYS A 107 -6.13 4.29 0.43
CA CYS A 107 -5.26 3.48 1.30
C CYS A 107 -4.19 4.30 2.04
N PHE A 108 -3.84 5.50 1.53
CA PHE A 108 -2.91 6.46 2.14
C PHE A 108 -3.58 7.80 2.52
N GLY A 109 -4.90 7.81 2.76
CA GLY A 109 -5.63 8.97 3.28
C GLY A 109 -6.04 10.05 2.27
N ALA A 110 -5.24 10.33 1.23
CA ALA A 110 -5.47 11.51 0.36
C ALA A 110 -5.73 11.22 -1.14
N GLY A 111 -5.71 9.96 -1.59
CA GLY A 111 -5.83 9.63 -3.02
C GLY A 111 -7.21 9.94 -3.60
N THR A 112 -7.28 10.96 -4.47
CA THR A 112 -8.45 11.31 -5.30
C THR A 112 -8.42 10.67 -6.69
N ALA A 113 -7.37 9.89 -6.99
CA ALA A 113 -7.23 9.20 -8.26
C ALA A 113 -8.22 8.01 -8.34
N PRO A 114 -8.91 7.83 -9.48
CA PRO A 114 -9.78 6.68 -9.70
C PRO A 114 -8.97 5.38 -9.63
N LEU A 115 -9.45 4.38 -8.89
CA LEU A 115 -8.85 3.06 -8.79
C LEU A 115 -8.65 2.48 -10.18
N GLY A 116 -7.40 2.38 -10.61
CA GLY A 116 -7.02 1.73 -11.86
C GLY A 116 -5.98 0.64 -11.65
N ARG A 117 -5.66 -0.05 -12.76
CA ARG A 117 -4.54 -0.99 -12.92
C ARG A 117 -3.25 -0.62 -12.18
N PRO A 118 -2.82 0.66 -12.08
CA PRO A 118 -1.57 1.00 -11.39
C PRO A 118 -1.54 0.63 -9.89
N HIS A 119 -2.65 0.75 -9.16
CA HIS A 119 -2.67 0.36 -7.74
C HIS A 119 -2.63 -1.16 -7.55
N LEU A 120 -3.21 -1.92 -8.49
CA LEU A 120 -3.12 -3.37 -8.51
C LEU A 120 -1.68 -3.83 -8.74
N VAL A 121 -0.99 -3.22 -9.71
CA VAL A 121 0.43 -3.49 -9.97
C VAL A 121 1.27 -3.18 -8.73
N ARG A 122 1.09 -2.01 -8.11
CA ARG A 122 1.79 -1.62 -6.87
C ARG A 122 1.62 -2.66 -5.77
N ASN A 123 0.40 -3.09 -5.48
CA ASN A 123 0.14 -4.05 -4.40
C ASN A 123 0.70 -5.44 -4.71
N VAL A 124 0.65 -5.89 -5.97
CA VAL A 124 1.24 -7.17 -6.40
C VAL A 124 2.77 -7.13 -6.32
N VAL A 125 3.39 -6.02 -6.74
CA VAL A 125 4.83 -5.82 -6.62
C VAL A 125 5.27 -5.81 -5.16
N LEU A 126 4.57 -5.06 -4.28
CA LEU A 126 4.87 -5.06 -2.86
C LEU A 126 4.67 -6.44 -2.22
N ALA A 127 3.65 -7.19 -2.63
CA ALA A 127 3.45 -8.57 -2.16
C ALA A 127 4.59 -9.49 -2.62
N GLY A 128 5.04 -9.35 -3.88
CA GLY A 128 6.20 -10.09 -4.41
C GLY A 128 7.50 -9.74 -3.67
N LEU A 129 7.70 -8.47 -3.32
CA LEU A 129 8.83 -8.04 -2.49
C LEU A 129 8.74 -8.62 -1.08
N ALA A 130 7.57 -8.63 -0.45
CA ALA A 130 7.37 -9.26 0.87
C ALA A 130 7.70 -10.75 0.85
N VAL A 131 7.28 -11.48 -0.19
CA VAL A 131 7.62 -12.91 -0.38
C VAL A 131 9.12 -13.09 -0.62
N THR A 132 9.74 -12.23 -1.42
CA THR A 132 11.19 -12.26 -1.67
C THR A 132 11.98 -12.03 -0.38
N GLY A 133 11.58 -11.06 0.45
CA GLY A 133 12.18 -10.81 1.77
C GLY A 133 12.03 -12.02 2.70
N LEU A 134 10.84 -12.62 2.74
CA LEU A 134 10.59 -13.84 3.51
C LEU A 134 11.47 -15.03 3.06
N ALA A 135 11.64 -15.21 1.74
CA ALA A 135 12.51 -16.24 1.18
C ALA A 135 13.99 -15.97 1.51
N ALA A 136 14.43 -14.71 1.42
CA ALA A 136 15.79 -14.32 1.78
C ALA A 136 16.10 -14.57 3.27
N ASN A 137 15.11 -14.36 4.15
CA ASN A 137 15.23 -14.60 5.58
C ASN A 137 15.28 -16.10 5.94
N THR A 138 14.56 -16.95 5.20
CA THR A 138 14.42 -18.39 5.49
C THR A 138 15.47 -19.27 4.81
N LEU A 139 16.00 -18.85 3.66
CA LEU A 139 16.93 -19.63 2.83
C LEU A 139 18.37 -19.09 2.84
N GLY A 140 18.59 -17.90 3.41
CA GLY A 140 19.91 -17.25 3.43
C GLY A 140 20.83 -17.81 4.52
N PRO A 141 22.14 -17.96 4.25
CA PRO A 141 23.12 -18.24 5.31
C PRO A 141 23.10 -17.11 6.35
N GLY A 142 22.97 -17.46 7.64
CA GLY A 142 23.13 -16.51 8.75
C GLY A 142 24.58 -16.07 8.85
N GLY A 143 24.92 -14.93 8.23
CA GLY A 143 26.20 -14.24 8.41
C GLY A 143 26.01 -12.93 9.15
N ASP A 144 27.04 -12.39 9.78
CA ASP A 144 26.95 -11.07 10.42
C ASP A 144 26.96 -9.94 9.38
N VAL A 145 26.15 -8.92 9.64
CA VAL A 145 26.04 -7.72 8.80
C VAL A 145 27.19 -6.78 9.14
N ASP A 146 28.38 -7.05 8.58
CA ASP A 146 29.62 -6.44 9.07
C ASP A 146 29.98 -5.08 8.43
N SER A 147 29.37 -4.72 7.30
CA SER A 147 29.66 -3.45 6.63
C SER A 147 28.58 -2.39 6.87
N ALA A 148 28.90 -1.39 7.69
CA ALA A 148 28.05 -0.22 7.95
C ALA A 148 27.60 0.48 6.65
N ALA A 149 28.48 0.57 5.65
CA ALA A 149 28.15 1.14 4.35
C ALA A 149 26.98 0.42 3.64
N ALA A 150 26.98 -0.92 3.64
CA ALA A 150 25.90 -1.68 3.02
C ALA A 150 24.58 -1.61 3.80
N VAL A 151 24.63 -1.50 5.14
CA VAL A 151 23.45 -1.20 5.97
C VAL A 151 22.84 0.14 5.58
N ILE A 152 23.67 1.18 5.50
CA ILE A 152 23.24 2.52 5.11
C ILE A 152 22.62 2.48 3.70
N SER A 153 23.26 1.81 2.74
CA SER A 153 22.73 1.67 1.38
C SER A 153 21.39 0.92 1.34
N ALA A 154 21.24 -0.15 2.12
CA ALA A 154 19.99 -0.91 2.20
C ALA A 154 18.85 -0.06 2.79
N VAL A 155 19.11 0.67 3.87
CA VAL A 155 18.14 1.56 4.51
C VAL A 155 17.76 2.71 3.57
N ALA A 156 18.75 3.36 2.95
CA ALA A 156 18.52 4.45 2.01
C ALA A 156 17.72 3.98 0.79
N GLY A 157 18.06 2.82 0.22
CA GLY A 157 17.34 2.21 -0.89
C GLY A 157 15.89 1.87 -0.52
N GLY A 158 15.68 1.24 0.64
CA GLY A 158 14.34 0.93 1.15
C GLY A 158 13.49 2.20 1.36
N LEU A 159 14.07 3.24 1.94
CA LEU A 159 13.39 4.52 2.16
C LEU A 159 13.07 5.22 0.84
N PHE A 160 13.99 5.22 -0.12
CA PHE A 160 13.78 5.79 -1.45
C PHE A 160 12.63 5.07 -2.17
N CYS A 161 12.63 3.73 -2.18
CA CYS A 161 11.52 2.95 -2.72
C CYS A 161 10.20 3.26 -1.99
N ALA A 162 10.22 3.46 -0.67
CA ALA A 162 9.01 3.78 0.09
C ALA A 162 8.43 5.14 -0.32
N LEU A 163 9.29 6.14 -0.49
CA LEU A 163 8.89 7.46 -0.98
C LEU A 163 8.27 7.38 -2.38
N LEU A 164 8.86 6.60 -3.29
CA LEU A 164 8.28 6.38 -4.63
C LEU A 164 6.90 5.73 -4.56
N VAL A 165 6.71 4.75 -3.67
CA VAL A 165 5.43 4.06 -3.47
C VAL A 165 4.36 4.98 -2.88
N ILE A 166 4.74 5.80 -1.89
CA ILE A 166 3.86 6.76 -1.22
C ILE A 166 3.43 7.87 -2.18
N ARG A 167 4.37 8.38 -3.00
CA ARG A 167 4.13 9.45 -3.98
C ARG A 167 3.75 8.96 -5.36
N PHE A 168 3.48 7.66 -5.50
CA PHE A 168 3.17 7.04 -6.79
C PHE A 168 1.98 7.71 -7.48
N ASP A 169 0.96 8.10 -6.71
CA ASP A 169 -0.24 8.73 -7.25
C ASP A 169 0.05 10.16 -7.76
N ASP A 170 0.92 10.91 -7.07
CA ASP A 170 1.39 12.22 -7.52
C ASP A 170 2.22 12.09 -8.81
N LEU A 171 3.07 11.06 -8.90
CA LEU A 171 3.85 10.78 -10.11
C LEU A 171 2.94 10.43 -11.29
N LEU A 172 1.93 9.60 -11.08
CA LEU A 172 0.96 9.28 -12.14
C LEU A 172 0.16 10.50 -12.58
N SER A 173 -0.16 11.42 -11.67
CA SER A 173 -0.85 12.66 -12.01
C SER A 173 -0.03 13.55 -12.94
N LEU A 174 1.31 13.51 -12.84
CA LEU A 174 2.22 14.27 -13.71
C LEU A 174 2.18 13.78 -15.17
N PHE A 175 1.88 12.49 -15.36
CA PHE A 175 1.79 11.88 -16.69
C PHE A 175 0.35 11.70 -17.17
N ALA A 176 -0.64 12.06 -16.34
CA ALA A 176 -2.05 11.98 -16.72
C ALA A 176 -2.39 13.10 -17.72
N PRO A 177 -3.05 12.80 -18.85
CA PRO A 177 -3.49 13.81 -19.79
C PRO A 177 -4.42 14.82 -19.09
N THR A 178 -4.13 16.12 -19.20
CA THR A 178 -5.03 17.17 -18.72
C THR A 178 -6.38 17.00 -19.42
N PRO A 179 -7.50 16.83 -18.71
CA PRO A 179 -8.81 16.80 -19.34
C PRO A 179 -8.99 18.11 -20.10
N ALA A 180 -9.19 18.03 -21.43
CA ALA A 180 -9.49 19.20 -22.23
C ALA A 180 -10.69 19.90 -21.58
N SER A 181 -10.50 21.17 -21.22
CA SER A 181 -11.56 22.03 -20.71
C SER A 181 -12.74 21.95 -21.66
N ARG A 182 -13.80 21.25 -21.26
CA ARG A 182 -15.06 21.31 -21.98
C ARG A 182 -15.54 22.74 -21.81
N HIS A 183 -15.28 23.58 -22.82
CA HIS A 183 -15.96 24.86 -22.98
C HIS A 183 -17.46 24.54 -22.85
N GLN A 184 -18.05 24.93 -21.72
CA GLN A 184 -19.50 25.03 -21.63
C GLN A 184 -19.83 26.23 -22.52
N ASP A 185 -20.18 25.97 -23.77
CA ASP A 185 -20.86 26.96 -24.58
C ASP A 185 -22.10 27.39 -23.79
N PRO A 186 -22.26 28.67 -23.43
CA PRO A 186 -23.49 29.14 -22.84
C PRO A 186 -24.58 28.93 -23.89
N ALA A 187 -25.38 27.89 -23.70
CA ALA A 187 -26.56 27.63 -24.50
C ALA A 187 -27.38 28.92 -24.52
N GLY A 188 -27.62 29.42 -25.73
CA GLY A 188 -28.31 30.69 -25.97
C GLY A 188 -29.64 30.74 -25.24
N SER A 189 -29.79 31.77 -24.41
CA SER A 189 -31.09 32.22 -23.91
C SER A 189 -31.83 32.88 -25.06
N GLY A 190 -32.57 32.08 -25.84
CA GLY A 190 -33.63 32.57 -26.69
C GLY A 190 -34.94 32.57 -25.92
N TRP A 191 -35.38 33.77 -25.52
CA TRP A 191 -36.78 34.15 -25.29
C TRP A 191 -36.93 35.61 -25.69
#